data_AF-A0A7J4R0H2-F1
#
_entry.id   AF-A0A7J4R0H2-F1
#
_cell.length_a   1.000
_cell.length_b   1.000
_cell.length_c   1.000
_cell.angle_alpha   90.00
_cell.angle_beta   90.00
_cell.angle_gamma   90.00
#
_symmetry.space_group_name_H-M   'P 1'
#
loop_
_entity.id
_entity.type
_entity.pdbx_description
1 polymer ?
#
loop_
_entity_poly.entity_id
_entity_poly.type
_entity_poly.pdbx_seq_one_letter_code
_entity_poly.pdbx_strand_id
1 'polypeptide(L)'
;MNKGLAIAGGVLIPLSILGIIIGVVGIAGHGPDSENILHDTELDGNTFVFDGNIVLLEVYAKGEVDCYSYSVSVTDDLYEYFTKNCDAGTEASGYTYLGDLEIVDAGDYIIESDGDVVIIDADGLLAPIFVMCGGGICCLVGIILLIIGLSVGRKAPQVVVFQQPDGSIIQQTNQTTVQPYQTTVQQYVPVAQATSTEVVSVHQEEVTTEQVEQTDYEPFSFEHKDKP
;
A
#
# COMPACT_ATOMS: atom_id res chain seq x y z
N MET A 1 -19.89 -9.77 -1.54
CA MET A 1 -18.71 -9.73 -0.69
C MET A 1 -17.74 -10.86 -1.04
N ASN A 2 -16.56 -10.49 -1.50
CA ASN A 2 -15.39 -11.35 -1.55
C ASN A 2 -14.67 -11.22 -0.21
N LYS A 3 -14.88 -12.21 0.66
CA LYS A 3 -14.42 -12.19 2.05
C LYS A 3 -12.90 -12.11 2.15
N GLY A 4 -12.17 -12.80 1.27
CA GLY A 4 -10.70 -12.80 1.30
C GLY A 4 -10.13 -11.41 1.03
N LEU A 5 -10.70 -10.71 0.04
CA LEU A 5 -10.26 -9.36 -0.32
C LEU A 5 -10.62 -8.33 0.76
N ALA A 6 -11.80 -8.44 1.35
CA ALA A 6 -12.22 -7.57 2.45
C ALA A 6 -11.38 -7.77 3.72
N ILE A 7 -11.03 -9.03 4.06
CA ILE A 7 -10.17 -9.35 5.20
C ILE A 7 -8.75 -8.85 4.94
N ALA A 8 -8.19 -9.10 3.75
CA ALA A 8 -6.85 -8.63 3.39
C ALA A 8 -6.75 -7.10 3.48
N GLY A 9 -7.71 -6.37 2.90
CA GLY A 9 -7.77 -4.92 3.01
C GLY A 9 -7.91 -4.43 4.46
N GLY A 10 -8.77 -5.09 5.25
CA GLY A 10 -8.99 -4.76 6.66
C GLY A 10 -7.77 -4.99 7.56
N VAL A 11 -6.89 -5.96 7.24
CA VAL A 11 -5.63 -6.21 7.96
C VAL A 11 -4.51 -5.28 7.49
N LEU A 12 -4.46 -4.96 6.20
CA LEU A 12 -3.44 -4.07 5.62
C LEU A 12 -3.51 -2.65 6.17
N ILE A 13 -4.72 -2.12 6.38
CA ILE A 13 -4.92 -0.75 6.89
C ILE A 13 -4.27 -0.52 8.27
N PRO A 14 -4.55 -1.30 9.33
CA PRO A 14 -3.94 -1.07 10.63
C PRO A 14 -2.42 -1.30 10.65
N LEU A 15 -1.91 -2.27 9.87
CA LEU A 15 -0.46 -2.48 9.74
C LEU A 15 0.22 -1.29 9.05
N SER A 16 -0.42 -0.74 8.03
CA SER A 16 0.05 0.45 7.33
C SER A 16 0.07 1.68 8.25
N ILE A 17 -1.01 1.91 9.01
CA ILE A 17 -1.09 3.02 9.97
C ILE A 17 0.02 2.89 11.02
N LEU A 18 0.27 1.68 11.52
CA LEU A 18 1.38 1.43 12.45
C LEU A 18 2.73 1.79 11.82
N GLY A 19 2.97 1.40 10.57
CA GLY A 19 4.17 1.79 9.82
C GLY A 19 4.32 3.31 9.72
N ILE A 20 3.25 4.03 9.36
CA ILE A 20 3.27 5.50 9.31
C ILE A 20 3.64 6.10 10.66
N ILE A 21 3.04 5.62 11.76
CA ILE A 21 3.33 6.12 13.10
C ILE A 21 4.80 5.88 13.46
N ILE A 22 5.32 4.69 13.21
CA ILE A 22 6.73 4.36 13.48
C ILE A 22 7.66 5.27 12.66
N GLY A 23 7.36 5.47 11.38
CA GLY A 23 8.14 6.37 10.52
C GLY A 23 8.14 7.82 11.03
N VAL A 24 6.97 8.36 11.39
CA VAL A 24 6.85 9.73 11.92
C VAL A 24 7.60 9.89 13.24
N VAL A 25 7.49 8.93 14.16
CA VAL A 25 8.22 8.98 15.45
C VAL A 25 9.73 8.89 15.22
N GLY A 26 10.18 8.05 14.28
CA GLY A 26 11.58 7.95 13.92
C GLY A 26 12.14 9.26 13.38
N ILE A 27 11.40 9.94 12.49
CA ILE A 27 11.78 11.25 11.95
C ILE A 27 11.76 12.32 13.05
N ALA A 28 10.69 12.40 13.84
CA ALA A 28 10.56 13.42 14.87
C ALA A 28 11.59 13.29 16.02
N GLY A 29 12.14 12.09 16.22
CA GLY A 29 13.20 11.85 17.19
C GLY A 29 14.61 11.98 16.63
N HIS A 30 14.77 12.32 15.34
CA HIS A 30 16.07 12.47 14.70
C HIS A 30 16.77 13.74 15.16
N GLY A 31 18.08 13.64 15.35
CA GLY A 31 18.96 14.74 15.76
C GLY A 31 20.28 14.20 16.29
N PRO A 32 21.18 15.08 16.76
CA PRO A 32 22.48 14.65 17.29
C PRO A 32 22.37 13.79 18.55
N ASP A 33 23.05 12.65 18.53
CA ASP A 33 23.22 11.72 19.65
C ASP A 33 24.65 11.15 19.69
N SER A 34 24.98 10.39 20.74
CA SER A 34 26.34 9.85 20.92
C SER A 34 26.74 8.76 19.91
N GLU A 35 25.78 8.19 19.18
CA GLU A 35 26.01 7.12 18.22
C GLU A 35 26.14 7.66 16.78
N ASN A 36 25.56 8.82 16.48
CA ASN A 36 25.56 9.41 15.14
C ASN A 36 26.45 10.65 14.96
N ILE A 37 26.98 11.25 16.03
CA ILE A 37 27.94 12.35 15.90
C ILE A 37 29.26 11.81 15.33
N LEU A 38 29.64 12.34 14.17
CA LEU A 38 30.87 11.98 13.46
C LEU A 38 32.02 12.92 13.80
N HIS A 39 31.70 14.19 14.06
CA HIS A 39 32.67 15.24 14.36
C HIS A 39 32.08 16.28 15.29
N ASP A 40 32.84 16.69 16.28
CA ASP A 40 32.47 17.73 17.24
C ASP A 40 33.56 18.79 17.31
N THR A 41 33.28 20.02 16.86
CA THR A 41 34.32 21.06 16.81
C THR A 41 34.85 21.49 18.18
N GLU A 42 34.07 21.30 19.24
CA GLU A 42 34.50 21.61 20.61
C GLU A 42 35.60 20.64 21.08
N LEU A 43 35.54 19.38 20.61
CA LEU A 43 36.40 18.29 21.08
C LEU A 43 37.53 17.98 20.08
N ASP A 44 37.21 17.96 18.80
CA ASP A 44 38.07 17.47 17.71
C ASP A 44 38.72 18.63 16.93
N GLY A 45 38.23 19.87 17.14
CA GLY A 45 38.68 21.07 16.43
C GLY A 45 38.03 21.24 15.06
N ASN A 46 38.64 22.05 14.21
CA ASN A 46 37.99 22.57 13.00
C ASN A 46 38.27 21.76 11.73
N THR A 47 38.84 20.56 11.84
CA THR A 47 39.15 19.72 10.68
C THR A 47 38.38 18.42 10.76
N PHE A 48 37.43 18.23 9.84
CA PHE A 48 36.64 17.03 9.70
C PHE A 48 37.30 16.07 8.71
N VAL A 49 37.63 14.87 9.17
CA VAL A 49 38.21 13.81 8.34
C VAL A 49 37.09 12.86 7.92
N PHE A 50 36.68 12.94 6.65
CA PHE A 50 35.59 12.15 6.11
C PHE A 50 36.09 10.88 5.40
N ASP A 51 35.44 9.75 5.66
CA ASP A 51 35.86 8.43 5.17
C ASP A 51 35.15 7.98 3.87
N GLY A 52 34.13 8.73 3.40
CA GLY A 52 33.40 8.45 2.17
C GLY A 52 32.27 7.43 2.29
N ASN A 53 31.93 6.95 3.49
CA ASN A 53 30.97 5.85 3.65
C ASN A 53 29.52 6.28 3.95
N ILE A 54 29.29 7.57 4.19
CA ILE A 54 28.00 8.10 4.66
C ILE A 54 27.37 8.92 3.54
N VAL A 55 26.07 8.75 3.33
CA VAL A 55 25.37 9.38 2.21
C VAL A 55 24.67 10.67 2.62
N LEU A 56 24.19 10.74 3.86
CA LEU A 56 23.50 11.91 4.39
C LEU A 56 24.24 12.47 5.59
N LEU A 57 24.69 13.72 5.46
CA LEU A 57 25.38 14.45 6.51
C LEU A 57 24.60 15.72 6.84
N GLU A 58 24.39 15.96 8.12
CA GLU A 58 23.71 17.15 8.62
C GLU A 58 24.61 17.91 9.61
N VAL A 59 24.46 19.22 9.64
CA VAL A 59 25.22 20.11 10.53
C VAL A 59 24.30 20.77 11.55
N TYR A 60 24.68 20.69 12.82
CA TYR A 60 23.96 21.30 13.93
C TYR A 60 24.88 22.21 14.75
N ALA A 61 24.40 23.37 15.16
CA ALA A 61 25.04 24.17 16.21
C ALA A 61 24.69 23.60 17.59
N LYS A 62 25.65 23.67 18.52
CA LYS A 62 25.39 23.39 19.93
C LYS A 62 24.60 24.55 20.56
N GLY A 63 23.50 24.23 21.21
CA GLY A 63 22.59 25.18 21.85
C GLY A 63 21.54 25.77 20.92
N GLU A 64 20.77 26.71 21.46
CA GLU A 64 19.76 27.47 20.71
C GLU A 64 20.45 28.68 20.05
N VAL A 65 20.56 28.64 18.72
CA VAL A 65 21.09 29.74 17.91
C VAL A 65 20.08 30.15 16.84
N ASP A 66 20.20 31.35 16.29
CA ASP A 66 19.40 31.76 15.13
C ASP A 66 20.06 31.27 13.84
N CYS A 67 19.51 30.20 13.25
CA CYS A 67 20.04 29.59 12.02
C CYS A 67 20.23 30.61 10.87
N TYR A 68 19.35 31.61 10.74
CA TYR A 68 19.46 32.56 9.63
C TYR A 68 20.66 33.50 9.75
N SER A 69 21.10 33.80 10.99
CA SER A 69 22.25 34.67 11.25
C SER A 69 23.54 33.92 11.56
N TYR A 70 23.47 32.67 12.02
CA TYR A 70 24.63 31.84 12.37
C TYR A 70 25.45 31.45 11.13
N SER A 71 26.75 31.74 11.11
CA SER A 71 27.66 31.43 10.01
C SER A 71 28.31 30.06 10.17
N VAL A 72 28.27 29.26 9.11
CA VAL A 72 29.03 28.00 8.95
C VAL A 72 29.51 27.91 7.50
N SER A 73 30.73 27.43 7.32
CA SER A 73 31.34 27.08 6.05
C SER A 73 32.12 25.78 6.24
N VAL A 74 32.01 24.86 5.27
CA VAL A 74 32.75 23.60 5.25
C VAL A 74 33.40 23.44 3.89
N THR A 75 34.74 23.50 3.83
CA THR A 75 35.49 23.59 2.58
C THR A 75 36.66 22.62 2.50
N ASP A 76 37.12 22.33 1.29
CA ASP A 76 38.39 21.66 1.00
C ASP A 76 39.46 22.65 0.47
N ASP A 77 39.39 23.91 0.90
CA ASP A 77 40.07 25.09 0.33
C ASP A 77 39.61 25.54 -1.07
N LEU A 78 38.93 24.69 -1.84
CA LEU A 78 38.53 24.97 -3.22
C LEU A 78 37.02 25.18 -3.39
N TYR A 79 36.23 24.40 -2.67
CA TYR A 79 34.77 24.34 -2.81
C TYR A 79 34.08 24.46 -1.45
N GLU A 80 32.87 25.01 -1.47
CA GLU A 80 31.95 25.03 -0.33
C GLU A 80 31.00 23.84 -0.45
N TYR A 81 30.87 23.08 0.64
CA TYR A 81 30.05 21.86 0.69
C TYR A 81 28.84 22.00 1.61
N PHE A 82 28.81 23.02 2.46
CA PHE A 82 27.68 23.26 3.36
C PHE A 82 26.56 24.03 2.65
N THR A 83 25.35 23.47 2.71
CA THR A 83 24.13 24.13 2.24
C THR A 83 23.24 24.45 3.42
N LYS A 84 23.14 25.74 3.76
CA LYS A 84 22.26 26.22 4.83
C LYS A 84 20.79 25.90 4.52
N ASN A 85 20.10 25.34 5.51
CA ASN A 85 18.69 24.98 5.44
C ASN A 85 18.05 25.11 6.82
N CYS A 86 17.33 26.21 7.08
CA CYS A 86 16.73 26.47 8.39
C CYS A 86 15.32 25.91 8.55
N ASP A 87 14.72 25.39 7.47
CA ASP A 87 13.29 25.02 7.44
C ASP A 87 13.07 23.50 7.46
N ALA A 88 14.11 22.70 7.18
CA ALA A 88 14.00 21.25 7.04
C ALA A 88 14.41 20.44 8.29
N GLY A 89 14.90 21.11 9.33
CA GLY A 89 15.45 20.46 10.51
C GLY A 89 14.41 19.84 11.43
N THR A 90 14.81 18.77 12.10
CA THR A 90 14.07 18.22 13.25
C THR A 90 14.51 18.94 14.53
N GLU A 91 13.56 19.23 15.42
CA GLU A 91 13.88 19.85 16.70
C GLU A 91 14.68 18.87 17.56
N ALA A 92 15.97 19.14 17.75
CA ALA A 92 16.84 18.35 18.59
C ALA A 92 17.14 19.09 19.90
N SER A 93 16.94 18.44 21.05
CA SER A 93 17.13 19.09 22.34
C SER A 93 18.59 19.51 22.54
N GLY A 94 18.82 20.80 22.71
CA GLY A 94 20.17 21.34 22.93
C GLY A 94 20.99 21.54 21.66
N TYR A 95 20.39 21.37 20.48
CA TYR A 95 21.03 21.62 19.19
C TYR A 95 20.10 22.41 18.26
N THR A 96 20.69 23.19 17.36
CA THR A 96 19.95 23.88 16.30
C THR A 96 20.41 23.34 14.96
N TYR A 97 19.48 22.82 14.15
CA TYR A 97 19.77 22.44 12.78
C TYR A 97 20.19 23.65 11.94
N LEU A 98 21.28 23.51 11.18
CA LEU A 98 21.80 24.58 10.33
C LEU A 98 21.69 24.26 8.85
N GLY A 99 21.79 22.98 8.47
CA GLY A 99 21.69 22.57 7.08
C GLY A 99 22.38 21.24 6.78
N ASP A 100 22.49 20.99 5.48
CA ASP A 100 22.96 19.75 4.90
C ASP A 100 24.43 19.90 4.43
N LEU A 101 25.19 18.80 4.48
CA LEU A 101 26.58 18.76 4.01
C LEU A 101 26.70 17.80 2.83
N GLU A 102 27.06 18.33 1.65
CA GLU A 102 27.07 17.56 0.40
C GLU A 102 28.48 17.09 0.02
N ILE A 103 29.05 16.15 0.79
CA ILE A 103 30.38 15.59 0.53
C ILE A 103 30.27 14.15 0.02
N VAL A 104 31.02 13.81 -1.04
CA VAL A 104 31.02 12.48 -1.65
C VAL A 104 32.40 11.82 -1.58
N ASP A 105 33.47 12.60 -1.65
CA ASP A 105 34.84 12.09 -1.68
C ASP A 105 35.44 12.06 -0.26
N ALA A 106 36.17 10.99 0.06
CA ALA A 106 36.92 10.92 1.31
C ALA A 106 38.05 11.97 1.32
N GLY A 107 38.25 12.65 2.44
CA GLY A 107 39.22 13.73 2.54
C GLY A 107 39.14 14.53 3.83
N ASP A 108 39.96 15.56 3.91
CA ASP A 108 40.00 16.49 5.04
C ASP A 108 39.25 17.77 4.66
N TYR A 109 38.33 18.20 5.52
CA TYR A 109 37.49 19.38 5.33
C TYR A 109 37.67 20.35 6.48
N ILE A 110 37.76 21.64 6.17
CA ILE A 110 37.93 22.72 7.14
C ILE A 110 36.57 23.32 7.46
N ILE A 111 36.28 23.43 8.75
CA ILE A 111 35.05 24.02 9.28
C ILE A 111 35.36 25.41 9.84
N GLU A 112 34.62 26.41 9.35
CA GLU A 112 34.62 27.76 9.92
C GLU A 112 33.20 28.11 10.38
N SER A 113 33.04 28.39 11.68
CA SER A 113 31.74 28.66 12.28
C SER A 113 31.80 29.72 13.38
N ASP A 114 30.68 30.39 13.66
CA ASP A 114 30.57 31.40 14.72
C ASP A 114 30.73 30.81 16.14
N GLY A 115 30.49 29.51 16.29
CA GLY A 115 30.64 28.76 17.54
C GLY A 115 30.78 27.27 17.27
N ASP A 116 30.52 26.46 18.30
CA ASP A 116 30.68 25.01 18.20
C ASP A 116 29.54 24.34 17.41
N VAL A 117 29.91 23.47 16.48
CA VAL A 117 29.02 22.69 15.64
C VAL A 117 29.36 21.20 15.70
N VAL A 118 28.38 20.37 15.38
CA VAL A 118 28.54 18.93 15.21
C VAL A 118 28.09 18.53 13.81
N ILE A 119 28.80 17.57 13.22
CA ILE A 119 28.41 16.89 11.98
C ILE A 119 27.90 15.51 12.37
N ILE A 120 26.72 15.14 11.88
CA ILE A 120 26.10 13.85 12.21
C ILE A 120 25.86 13.00 10.96
N ASP A 121 25.82 11.69 11.17
CA ASP A 121 25.31 10.71 10.22
C ASP A 121 23.76 10.73 10.25
N ALA A 122 23.16 11.13 9.13
CA ALA A 122 21.72 11.19 8.96
C ALA A 122 21.16 10.01 8.13
N ASP A 123 21.95 8.98 7.81
CA ASP A 123 21.47 7.78 7.10
C ASP A 123 20.39 7.03 7.89
N GLY A 124 20.39 7.19 9.22
CA GLY A 124 19.34 6.72 10.12
C GLY A 124 17.93 7.20 9.74
N LEU A 125 17.80 8.31 9.01
CA LEU A 125 16.53 8.90 8.56
C LEU A 125 15.91 8.15 7.37
N LEU A 126 16.72 7.44 6.58
CA LEU A 126 16.26 6.74 5.38
C LEU A 126 15.22 5.67 5.72
N ALA A 127 15.49 4.83 6.71
CA ALA A 127 14.58 3.74 7.09
C ALA A 127 13.20 4.26 7.57
N PRO A 128 13.12 5.23 8.52
CA PRO A 128 11.87 5.89 8.88
C PRO A 128 11.10 6.48 7.69
N ILE A 129 11.78 7.15 6.76
CA ILE A 129 11.17 7.72 5.55
C ILE A 129 10.58 6.61 4.66
N PHE A 130 11.33 5.53 4.41
CA PHE A 130 10.85 4.42 3.60
C PHE A 130 9.68 3.70 4.25
N VAL A 131 9.70 3.51 5.57
CA VAL A 131 8.59 2.89 6.32
C VAL A 131 7.36 3.79 6.27
N MET A 132 7.50 5.11 6.40
CA MET A 132 6.39 6.06 6.30
C MET A 132 5.75 6.03 4.90
N CYS A 133 6.57 6.14 3.84
CA CYS A 133 6.12 6.10 2.45
C CYS A 133 5.47 4.75 2.09
N GLY A 134 6.11 3.64 2.49
CA GLY A 134 5.58 2.29 2.30
C GLY A 134 4.26 2.09 3.04
N GLY A 135 4.16 2.60 4.27
CA GLY A 135 2.92 2.66 5.05
C GLY A 135 1.82 3.38 4.27
N GLY A 136 2.07 4.58 3.75
CA GLY A 136 1.09 5.35 2.96
C GLY A 136 0.54 4.58 1.75
N ILE A 137 1.42 3.99 0.94
CA ILE A 137 1.03 3.20 -0.24
C ILE A 137 0.21 1.96 0.17
N CYS A 138 0.66 1.24 1.19
CA CYS A 138 -0.05 0.06 1.70
C CYS A 138 -1.43 0.41 2.26
N CYS A 139 -1.62 1.61 2.79
CA CYS A 139 -2.92 2.12 3.24
C CYS A 139 -3.91 2.20 2.08
N LEU A 140 -3.49 2.87 0.99
CA LEU A 140 -4.31 3.07 -0.20
C LEU A 140 -4.69 1.74 -0.85
N VAL A 141 -3.73 0.82 -0.96
CA VAL A 141 -3.99 -0.55 -1.44
C VAL A 141 -4.99 -1.26 -0.54
N GLY A 142 -4.82 -1.19 0.79
CA GLY A 142 -5.74 -1.78 1.75
C GLY A 142 -7.18 -1.27 1.60
N ILE A 143 -7.35 0.05 1.42
CA ILE A 143 -8.65 0.68 1.17
C ILE A 143 -9.28 0.17 -0.13
N ILE A 144 -8.51 0.09 -1.22
CA ILE A 144 -9.00 -0.40 -2.52
C ILE A 144 -9.48 -1.86 -2.39
N LEU A 145 -8.68 -2.73 -1.75
CA LEU A 145 -9.05 -4.14 -1.55
C LEU A 145 -10.32 -4.25 -0.67
N LEU A 146 -10.45 -3.41 0.35
CA LEU A 146 -11.64 -3.39 1.20
C LEU A 146 -12.89 -2.97 0.42
N ILE A 147 -12.81 -1.93 -0.41
CA ILE A 147 -13.94 -1.46 -1.25
C ILE A 147 -14.36 -2.53 -2.27
N ILE A 148 -13.41 -3.12 -2.98
CA ILE A 148 -13.70 -4.19 -3.97
C ILE A 148 -14.23 -5.44 -3.24
N GLY A 149 -13.66 -5.78 -2.08
CA GLY A 149 -14.07 -6.93 -1.29
C GLY A 149 -15.50 -6.82 -0.76
N LEU A 150 -15.92 -5.60 -0.37
CA LEU A 150 -17.28 -5.33 0.08
C LEU A 150 -18.27 -5.26 -1.10
N SER A 151 -17.89 -4.61 -2.21
CA SER A 151 -18.77 -4.39 -3.36
C SER A 151 -19.01 -5.64 -4.22
N VAL A 152 -18.00 -6.50 -4.40
CA VAL A 152 -18.13 -7.70 -5.26
C VAL A 152 -18.76 -8.83 -4.48
N GLY A 153 -20.03 -9.12 -4.72
CA GLY A 153 -20.66 -10.40 -4.39
C GLY A 153 -22.03 -10.25 -3.74
N ARG A 154 -22.97 -9.70 -4.49
CA ARG A 154 -24.34 -10.17 -4.37
C ARG A 154 -24.33 -11.63 -4.85
N LYS A 155 -24.63 -12.58 -3.96
CA LYS A 155 -24.95 -13.94 -4.42
C LYS A 155 -26.17 -13.82 -5.33
N ALA A 156 -26.19 -14.55 -6.45
CA ALA A 156 -27.37 -14.62 -7.29
C ALA A 156 -28.58 -15.03 -6.42
N PRO A 157 -29.76 -14.39 -6.61
CA PRO A 157 -30.94 -14.73 -5.83
C PRO A 157 -31.22 -16.23 -6.01
N GLN A 158 -31.22 -16.98 -4.91
CA GLN A 158 -31.64 -18.38 -4.95
C GLN A 158 -33.16 -18.40 -5.12
N VAL A 159 -33.62 -18.89 -6.27
CA VAL A 159 -35.04 -19.15 -6.52
C VAL A 159 -35.35 -20.52 -5.92
N VAL A 160 -36.23 -20.56 -4.93
CA VAL A 160 -36.78 -21.82 -4.41
C VAL A 160 -38.03 -22.13 -5.21
N VAL A 161 -38.06 -23.32 -5.81
CA VAL A 161 -39.18 -23.80 -6.61
C VAL A 161 -40.00 -24.75 -5.74
N PHE A 162 -41.26 -24.39 -5.47
CA PHE A 162 -42.20 -25.27 -4.81
C PHE A 162 -43.10 -25.92 -5.86
N GLN A 163 -43.11 -27.26 -5.89
CA GLN A 163 -44.04 -28.02 -6.71
C GLN A 163 -45.28 -28.33 -5.87
N GLN A 164 -46.42 -27.77 -6.25
CA GLN A 164 -47.69 -28.06 -5.60
C GLN A 164 -48.22 -29.44 -6.05
N PRO A 165 -49.07 -30.11 -5.24
CA PRO A 165 -49.60 -31.43 -5.55
C PRO A 165 -50.44 -31.50 -6.83
N ASP A 166 -50.89 -30.34 -7.34
CA ASP A 166 -51.61 -30.19 -8.60
C ASP A 166 -50.68 -30.08 -9.83
N GLY A 167 -49.36 -30.21 -9.63
CA GLY A 167 -48.34 -30.12 -10.68
C GLY A 167 -47.97 -28.68 -11.07
N SER A 168 -48.59 -27.68 -10.45
CA SER A 168 -48.23 -26.28 -10.70
C SER A 168 -46.90 -25.92 -10.01
N ILE A 169 -46.12 -25.08 -10.68
CA ILE A 169 -44.81 -24.62 -10.20
C ILE A 169 -44.96 -23.18 -9.74
N ILE A 170 -44.73 -22.92 -8.45
CA ILE A 170 -44.60 -21.55 -7.93
C ILE A 170 -43.11 -21.25 -7.75
N GLN A 171 -42.61 -20.26 -8.49
CA GLN A 171 -41.30 -19.67 -8.25
C GLN A 171 -41.43 -18.58 -7.19
N GLN A 172 -40.84 -18.80 -6.02
CA GLN A 172 -40.79 -17.79 -4.98
C GLN A 172 -39.42 -17.13 -4.98
N THR A 173 -39.35 -15.95 -5.59
CA THR A 173 -38.14 -15.10 -5.52
C THR A 173 -38.20 -14.28 -4.23
N ASN A 174 -37.23 -14.49 -3.34
CA ASN A 174 -37.03 -13.81 -2.05
C ASN A 174 -37.99 -14.17 -0.90
N GLN A 175 -37.82 -15.35 -0.28
CA GLN A 175 -38.07 -15.47 1.16
C GLN A 175 -36.90 -16.11 1.90
N THR A 176 -36.40 -15.38 2.88
CA THR A 176 -35.65 -15.91 4.02
C THR A 176 -36.65 -16.67 4.89
N THR A 177 -36.99 -17.91 4.53
CA THR A 177 -37.93 -18.72 5.33
C THR A 177 -37.15 -19.56 6.34
N VAL A 178 -37.25 -19.15 7.62
CA VAL A 178 -36.98 -20.02 8.76
C VAL A 178 -38.00 -21.17 8.68
N GLN A 179 -37.57 -22.41 8.47
CA GLN A 179 -38.47 -23.57 8.56
C GLN A 179 -38.73 -23.92 10.04
N PRO A 180 -39.97 -23.88 10.54
CA PRO A 180 -40.37 -24.71 11.66
C PRO A 180 -40.70 -26.11 11.14
N TYR A 181 -39.98 -27.10 11.66
CA TYR A 181 -40.26 -28.52 11.47
C TYR A 181 -41.66 -28.84 12.03
N GLN A 182 -42.63 -29.19 11.17
CA GLN A 182 -43.86 -29.82 11.60
C GLN A 182 -44.02 -31.19 10.92
N THR A 183 -43.82 -32.22 11.73
CA THR A 183 -44.10 -33.61 11.46
C THR A 183 -45.61 -33.81 11.39
N THR A 184 -46.16 -34.16 10.22
CA THR A 184 -47.50 -34.77 10.13
C THR A 184 -47.45 -36.02 9.28
N VAL A 185 -47.59 -37.15 9.97
CA VAL A 185 -47.80 -38.49 9.42
C VAL A 185 -49.27 -38.63 9.05
N GLN A 186 -49.58 -38.91 7.77
CA GLN A 186 -50.87 -39.44 7.30
C GLN A 186 -50.58 -40.28 6.04
N GLN A 187 -50.32 -41.58 6.23
CA GLN A 187 -51.25 -42.69 6.03
C GLN A 187 -51.61 -42.93 4.54
N TYR A 188 -50.86 -43.86 3.95
CA TYR A 188 -51.07 -44.42 2.62
C TYR A 188 -52.30 -45.35 2.61
N VAL A 189 -53.26 -45.07 1.72
CA VAL A 189 -54.34 -46.00 1.35
C VAL A 189 -54.23 -46.21 -0.17
N PRO A 190 -53.98 -47.43 -0.67
CA PRO A 190 -53.90 -47.69 -2.10
C PRO A 190 -55.32 -47.81 -2.66
N VAL A 191 -55.61 -47.09 -3.75
CA VAL A 191 -56.78 -47.35 -4.60
C VAL A 191 -56.28 -47.92 -5.93
N ALA A 192 -56.93 -49.00 -6.34
CA ALA A 192 -56.55 -49.90 -7.42
C ALA A 192 -56.70 -49.30 -8.84
N GLN A 193 -55.87 -49.85 -9.72
CA GLN A 193 -55.82 -49.84 -11.19
C GLN A 193 -57.00 -49.22 -11.98
N ALA A 194 -56.65 -48.39 -12.97
CA ALA A 194 -57.25 -48.47 -14.29
C ALA A 194 -56.17 -48.28 -15.37
N THR A 195 -56.03 -49.31 -16.19
CA THR A 195 -55.25 -49.37 -17.43
C THR A 195 -55.93 -48.50 -18.50
N SER A 196 -55.20 -47.58 -19.12
CA SER A 196 -55.51 -47.15 -20.49
C SER A 196 -54.22 -46.89 -21.26
N THR A 197 -53.97 -47.79 -22.20
CA THR A 197 -53.00 -47.68 -23.27
C THR A 197 -53.43 -46.58 -24.23
N GLU A 198 -52.62 -45.54 -24.44
CA GLU A 198 -52.72 -44.75 -25.67
C GLU A 198 -51.35 -44.32 -26.19
N VAL A 199 -50.89 -45.16 -27.12
CA VAL A 199 -50.17 -44.91 -28.38
C VAL A 199 -49.62 -43.48 -28.62
N VAL A 200 -48.29 -43.44 -28.62
CA VAL A 200 -47.38 -42.66 -29.50
C VAL A 200 -48.05 -41.80 -30.57
N SER A 201 -47.79 -40.48 -30.53
CA SER A 201 -47.67 -39.66 -31.73
C SER A 201 -46.41 -38.81 -31.62
N VAL A 202 -45.47 -39.12 -32.52
CA VAL A 202 -44.22 -38.42 -32.75
C VAL A 202 -44.55 -37.12 -33.50
N HIS A 203 -44.18 -35.97 -32.93
CA HIS A 203 -43.94 -34.78 -33.74
C HIS A 203 -42.47 -34.40 -33.62
N GLN A 204 -41.76 -34.78 -34.69
CA GLN A 204 -40.40 -34.44 -35.03
C GLN A 204 -40.47 -33.11 -35.76
N GLU A 205 -39.99 -32.03 -35.14
CA GLU A 205 -39.75 -30.77 -35.84
C GLU A 205 -38.23 -30.54 -35.93
N GLU A 206 -37.74 -30.98 -37.10
CA GLU A 206 -36.70 -30.38 -37.93
C GLU A 206 -35.46 -29.77 -37.26
N VAL A 207 -34.41 -30.60 -37.23
CA VAL A 207 -33.01 -30.17 -37.14
C VAL A 207 -32.58 -29.72 -38.54
N THR A 208 -32.43 -28.41 -38.74
CA THR A 208 -31.65 -27.87 -39.86
C THR A 208 -30.26 -27.50 -39.35
N THR A 209 -29.28 -28.33 -39.71
CA THR A 209 -27.86 -28.12 -39.47
C THR A 209 -27.23 -27.71 -40.79
N GLU A 210 -26.85 -26.44 -40.95
CA GLU A 210 -25.86 -25.91 -41.91
C GLU A 210 -25.56 -24.47 -41.46
N GLN A 211 -24.35 -23.91 -41.43
CA GLN A 211 -22.99 -24.38 -41.62
C GLN A 211 -22.09 -23.38 -40.86
N VAL A 212 -20.93 -23.86 -40.40
CA VAL A 212 -19.84 -23.07 -39.83
C VAL A 212 -19.24 -22.19 -40.93
N GLU A 213 -19.17 -20.88 -40.72
CA GLU A 213 -18.24 -20.01 -41.47
C GLU A 213 -17.44 -19.17 -40.48
N GLN A 214 -16.13 -19.36 -40.56
CA GLN A 214 -15.08 -18.82 -39.72
C GLN A 214 -14.15 -18.05 -40.64
N THR A 215 -14.17 -16.71 -40.59
CA THR A 215 -13.17 -15.74 -41.11
C THR A 215 -13.82 -14.35 -40.93
N ASP A 216 -13.25 -13.34 -40.26
CA ASP A 216 -11.91 -12.81 -40.41
C ASP A 216 -11.37 -12.28 -39.06
N TYR A 217 -10.12 -12.66 -38.78
CA TYR A 217 -9.28 -12.07 -37.73
C TYR A 217 -8.49 -10.94 -38.41
N GLU A 218 -8.69 -9.68 -38.03
CA GLU A 218 -7.75 -8.62 -38.39
C GLU A 218 -6.58 -8.61 -37.38
N PRO A 219 -5.35 -8.93 -37.77
CA PRO A 219 -4.19 -8.72 -36.91
C PRO A 219 -3.83 -7.23 -36.90
N PHE A 220 -3.82 -6.63 -35.70
CA PHE A 220 -3.23 -5.32 -35.46
C PHE A 220 -1.76 -5.30 -35.91
N SER A 221 -1.49 -4.54 -36.97
CA SER A 221 -0.14 -4.27 -37.46
C SER A 221 0.54 -3.23 -36.56
N PHE A 222 1.65 -3.60 -35.93
CA PHE A 222 2.54 -2.70 -35.22
C PHE A 222 3.59 -2.15 -36.19
N GLU A 223 3.37 -0.93 -36.69
CA GLU A 223 4.41 -0.23 -37.44
C GLU A 223 5.43 0.37 -36.44
N HIS A 224 6.61 -0.24 -36.40
CA HIS A 224 7.81 0.33 -35.79
C HIS A 224 8.34 1.43 -36.71
N LYS A 225 8.42 2.67 -36.21
CA LYS A 225 9.26 3.71 -36.80
C LYS A 225 10.56 3.79 -36.01
N ASP A 226 11.57 3.08 -36.51
CA ASP A 226 12.96 3.39 -36.25
C ASP A 226 13.42 4.58 -37.11
N LYS A 227 14.24 5.44 -36.49
CA LYS A 227 14.95 6.58 -37.07
C LYS A 227 15.97 6.12 -38.13
N PRO A 228 16.41 7.04 -39.01
CA PRO A 228 17.65 7.76 -38.71
C PRO A 228 17.45 9.27 -38.45
#